data_AF-A0A2J4PPH9-F1
#
_entry.id   AF-A0A2J4PPH9-F1
#
_cell.length_a   1.000
_cell.length_b   1.000
_cell.length_c   1.000
_cell.angle_alpha   90.00
_cell.angle_beta   90.00
_cell.angle_gamma   90.00
#
_symmetry.space_group_name_H-M   'P 1'
#
loop_
_entity.id
_entity.type
_entity.pdbx_description
1 polymer ?
#
loop_
_entity_poly.entity_id
_entity_poly.type
_entity_poly.pdbx_seq_one_letter_code
_entity_poly.pdbx_strand_id
1 'polypeptide(L)' 'MLSVSTALESLYRCLDEAFPPSPGTRIFDVPFALNDAFDPLLWCTHQPQWPQFYWQQRSGDEELAALGAVQIFASLE' A
#
# COMPACT_ATOMS: atom_id res chain seq x y z
N MET A 1 9.45 -12.52 -1.56
CA MET A 1 8.25 -12.34 -0.70
C MET A 1 8.61 -11.96 0.74
N LEU A 2 9.87 -12.11 1.18
CA LEU A 2 10.30 -11.74 2.52
C LEU A 2 10.14 -10.23 2.77
N SER A 3 10.45 -9.38 1.78
CA SER A 3 10.29 -7.91 1.91
C SER A 3 8.88 -7.45 2.25
N VAL A 4 7.85 -8.07 1.64
CA VAL A 4 6.44 -7.72 1.92
C VAL A 4 6.06 -8.11 3.35
N SER A 5 6.41 -9.32 3.78
CA SER A 5 6.14 -9.78 5.13
C SER A 5 6.81 -8.89 6.18
N THR A 6 8.08 -8.53 5.99
CA THR A 6 8.81 -7.62 6.90
C THR A 6 8.21 -6.22 6.94
N ALA A 7 7.78 -5.68 5.79
CA ALA A 7 7.09 -4.40 5.74
C ALA A 7 5.74 -4.46 6.47
N LEU A 8 4.96 -5.54 6.29
CA LEU A 8 3.69 -5.74 6.97
C LEU A 8 3.87 -5.88 8.50
N GLU A 9 4.88 -6.62 8.96
CA GLU A 9 5.21 -6.70 10.40
C GLU A 9 5.52 -5.34 11.00
N SER A 10 6.23 -4.48 10.26
CA SER A 10 6.52 -3.13 10.70
C SER A 10 5.27 -2.24 10.71
N LEU A 11 4.40 -2.37 9.70
CA LEU A 11 3.11 -1.69 9.68
C LEU A 11 2.22 -2.13 10.85
N TYR A 12 2.14 -3.42 11.15
CA TYR A 12 1.38 -3.92 12.30
C TYR A 12 1.86 -3.31 13.62
N ARG A 13 3.17 -3.14 13.79
CA ARG A 13 3.73 -2.46 14.97
C ARG A 13 3.28 -1.00 15.08
N CYS A 14 3.23 -0.28 13.96
CA CYS A 14 2.70 1.09 13.95
C CYS A 14 1.20 1.15 14.29
N LEU A 15 0.44 0.13 13.87
CA LEU A 15 -0.99 0.03 14.14
C LEU A 15 -1.31 -0.42 15.58
N ASP A 16 -0.35 -1.01 16.30
CA ASP A 16 -0.52 -1.41 17.71
C ASP A 16 -0.41 -0.21 18.67
N GLU A 17 0.11 0.93 18.20
CA GLU A 17 0.15 2.16 18.98
C GLU A 17 -1.24 2.75 19.22
N ALA A 18 -1.43 3.40 20.37
CA ALA A 18 -2.73 3.96 20.74
C ALA A 18 -3.14 5.12 19.82
N PHE A 19 -4.33 5.01 19.22
CA PHE A 19 -4.94 6.10 18.47
C PHE A 19 -5.68 7.08 19.38
N PRO A 20 -5.60 8.40 19.13
CA PRO A 20 -6.41 9.36 19.87
C PRO A 20 -7.89 9.14 19.56
N PRO A 21 -8.80 9.22 20.56
CA PRO A 21 -10.25 9.04 20.36
C PRO A 21 -10.90 10.30 19.76
N SER A 22 -10.28 10.86 18.72
CA SER A 22 -10.72 12.07 18.02
C SER A 22 -10.65 11.85 16.50
N PRO A 23 -11.56 12.44 15.70
CA PRO A 23 -11.49 12.35 14.24
C PRO A 23 -10.15 12.86 13.68
N GLY A 24 -9.65 12.20 12.63
CA GLY A 24 -8.43 12.62 11.95
C GLY A 24 -7.92 11.60 10.94
N THR A 25 -6.77 11.92 10.34
CA THR A 25 -6.07 11.05 9.39
C THR A 25 -4.64 10.79 9.89
N ARG A 26 -4.11 9.61 9.58
CA ARG A 26 -2.73 9.20 9.81
C ARG A 26 -2.19 8.55 8.55
N ILE A 27 -0.92 8.80 8.26
CA ILE A 27 -0.18 8.18 7.17
C ILE A 27 0.94 7.38 7.81
N PHE A 28 1.09 6.12 7.40
CA PHE A 28 2.15 5.24 7.85
C PHE A 28 3.04 4.88 6.66
N ASP A 29 4.27 5.37 6.69
CA ASP A 29 5.28 5.07 5.67
C ASP A 29 6.27 4.05 6.23
N VAL A 30 6.28 2.86 5.64
CA VAL A 30 7.19 1.78 6.03
C VAL A 30 8.22 1.57 4.91
N PRO A 31 9.53 1.58 5.22
CA PRO A 31 10.55 1.28 4.24
C PRO A 31 10.33 -0.09 3.61
N PHE A 32 10.31 -0.12 2.27
CA PHE A 32 10.16 -1.35 1.50
C PHE A 32 11.47 -1.68 0.79
N ALA A 33 12.06 -2.81 1.18
CA ALA A 33 13.32 -3.31 0.64
C ALA A 33 13.12 -3.89 -0.78
N LEU A 34 13.57 -3.18 -1.82
CA LEU A 34 13.51 -3.58 -3.24
C LEU A 34 14.50 -4.71 -3.62
N ASN A 35 15.03 -5.40 -2.63
CA ASN A 35 16.14 -6.34 -2.75
C ASN A 35 15.73 -7.65 -3.44
N ASP A 36 14.42 -7.92 -3.47
CA ASP A 36 13.80 -9.06 -4.14
C ASP A 36 13.14 -8.56 -5.44
N ALA A 37 13.00 -9.44 -6.43
CA ALA A 37 12.19 -9.25 -7.64
C ALA A 37 10.69 -9.12 -7.30
N PHE A 38 10.33 -8.12 -6.49
CA PHE A 38 8.96 -7.82 -6.12
C PHE A 38 8.27 -7.26 -7.35
N ASP A 39 7.27 -7.99 -7.82
CA ASP A 39 6.39 -7.59 -8.89
C ASP A 39 5.10 -7.03 -8.26
N PRO A 40 4.92 -5.70 -8.21
CA PRO A 40 3.76 -5.09 -7.58
C PRO A 40 2.45 -5.38 -8.33
N LEU A 41 2.49 -5.57 -9.65
CA LEU A 41 1.32 -5.95 -10.45
C LEU A 41 0.87 -7.37 -10.10
N LEU A 42 1.80 -8.32 -10.09
CA LEU A 42 1.51 -9.71 -9.71
C LEU A 42 1.02 -9.78 -8.26
N TRP A 43 1.63 -9.02 -7.35
CA TRP A 43 1.16 -8.93 -5.97
C TRP A 43 -0.29 -8.43 -5.90
N CYS A 44 -0.62 -7.35 -6.62
CA CYS A 44 -1.94 -6.75 -6.62
C CYS A 44 -3.02 -7.73 -7.13
N THR A 45 -2.75 -8.39 -8.26
CA THR A 45 -3.71 -9.34 -8.87
C THR A 45 -3.98 -10.60 -8.04
N HIS A 46 -3.07 -10.97 -7.13
CA HIS A 46 -3.27 -12.07 -6.19
C HIS A 46 -4.08 -11.69 -4.94
N GLN A 47 -4.39 -10.40 -4.73
CA GLN A 47 -5.17 -9.99 -3.57
C GLN A 47 -6.66 -10.30 -3.78
N PRO A 48 -7.38 -10.79 -2.76
CA PRO A 48 -8.83 -10.99 -2.86
C PRO A 48 -9.62 -9.68 -2.70
N GLN A 49 -8.98 -8.63 -2.17
CA GLN A 49 -9.62 -7.37 -1.86
C GLN A 49 -9.80 -6.51 -3.12
N TRP A 50 -10.91 -5.77 -3.15
CA TRP A 50 -11.22 -4.77 -4.18
C TRP A 50 -11.53 -3.40 -3.53
N PRO A 51 -11.36 -2.28 -4.26
CA PRO A 51 -10.80 -2.16 -5.61
C PRO A 51 -9.29 -2.40 -5.68
N GLN A 52 -8.77 -2.61 -6.89
CA GLN A 52 -7.34 -2.74 -7.20
C GLN A 52 -6.96 -1.68 -8.22
N PHE A 53 -5.84 -0.99 -8.01
CA PHE A 53 -5.33 0.02 -8.93
C PHE A 53 -3.82 -0.15 -9.10
N TYR A 54 -3.39 -0.28 -10.35
CA TYR A 54 -1.99 -0.37 -10.72
C TYR A 54 -1.66 0.71 -11.74
N TRP A 55 -0.51 1.35 -11.57
CA TRP A 55 -0.01 2.37 -12.47
C TRP A 55 1.51 2.31 -12.56
N GLN A 56 2.02 2.45 -13.78
CA GLN A 56 3.43 2.59 -14.06
C GLN A 56 3.65 3.75 -15.01
N GLN A 57 4.63 4.60 -14.68
CA GLN A 57 4.99 5.71 -15.55
C GLN A 57 5.70 5.20 -16.81
N ARG A 58 5.54 5.89 -17.93
CA ARG A 58 6.06 5.47 -19.24
C ARG A 58 7.58 5.23 -19.31
N SER A 59 8.39 5.87 -18.46
CA SER A 59 9.85 5.62 -18.45
C SER A 59 10.23 4.40 -17.62
N GLY A 60 9.31 3.91 -16.78
CA GLY A 60 9.55 2.79 -15.86
C GLY A 60 10.22 3.18 -14.55
N ASP A 61 10.51 4.46 -14.33
CA ASP A 61 11.21 4.94 -13.12
C ASP A 61 10.27 5.00 -11.90
N GLU A 62 8.96 5.10 -12.13
CA GLU A 62 7.94 5.14 -11.08
C GLU A 62 6.87 4.08 -11.32
N GLU A 63 6.49 3.40 -10.25
CA GLU A 63 5.50 2.33 -10.24
C GLU A 63 4.73 2.32 -8.91
N LEU A 64 3.44 2.01 -8.97
CA LEU A 64 2.58 1.94 -7.80
C LEU A 64 1.49 0.87 -7.96
N ALA A 65 1.26 0.13 -6.87
CA ALA A 65 0.08 -0.71 -6.68
C ALA A 65 -0.68 -0.26 -5.42
N ALA A 66 -1.98 0.00 -5.56
CA ALA A 66 -2.89 0.34 -4.48
C ALA A 66 -4.01 -0.71 -4.37
N LEU A 67 -4.39 -1.01 -3.13
CA LEU A 67 -5.38 -2.02 -2.78
C LEU A 67 -6.40 -1.47 -1.79
N GLY A 68 -7.68 -1.69 -2.07
CA GLY A 68 -8.78 -1.19 -1.25
C GLY A 68 -9.07 0.29 -1.46
N ALA A 69 -10.13 0.78 -0.83
CA ALA A 69 -10.50 2.19 -0.85
C ALA A 69 -11.02 2.59 0.53
N VAL A 70 -10.33 3.52 1.20
CA VAL A 70 -10.81 4.15 2.43
C VAL A 70 -11.98 5.09 2.13
N GLN A 71 -11.94 5.76 0.97
CA GLN A 71 -12.97 6.66 0.45
C GLN A 71 -13.02 6.51 -1.07
N ILE A 72 -14.23 6.57 -1.66
CA ILE A 72 -14.44 6.59 -3.10
C ILE A 72 -14.88 8.00 -3.51
N PHE A 73 -14.26 8.55 -4.55
CA PHE A 73 -14.59 9.85 -5.13
C PHE A 73 -15.33 9.65 -6.46
N ALA A 74 -16.41 10.38 -6.68
CA ALA A 74 -17.22 10.27 -7.91
C ALA A 74 -16.71 11.18 -9.05
N SER A 75 -15.88 12.17 -8.72
CA SER A 75 -15.26 13.12 -9.64
C SER A 75 -13.81 13.38 -9.23
N LEU A 76 -13.02 13.87 -10.18
CA LEU A 76 -11.69 14.42 -9.94
C LEU A 76 -11.73 15.88 -9.47
N GLU A 77 -12.83 16.58 -9.81
CA GLU A 77 -13.18 17.93 -9.31
C GLU A 77 -13.69 17.89 -7.88
#